data_AF-A0A951CIF1-F1
#
_entry.id   AF-A0A951CIF1-F1
#
_cell.length_a   1.000
_cell.length_b   1.000
_cell.length_c   1.000
_cell.angle_alpha   90.00
_cell.angle_beta   90.00
_cell.angle_gamma   90.00
#
_symmetry.space_group_name_H-M   'P 1'
#
loop_
_entity.id
_entity.type
_entity.pdbx_description
1 polymer ?
#
loop_
_entity_poly.entity_id
_entity_poly.type
_entity_poly.pdbx_seq_one_letter_code
_entity_poly.pdbx_strand_id
1 'polypeptide(L)'
;MRRKRLEIEMRLDRRQRTFVSPVLSRPERRRFLGAFLVAALLILAGALKSKGAELSPETLKAWDAYVQTQNARVAEYSIATPFLWSDQSPDRLGRLHNGDIVVAPLGDNPHRVPQGLIHHWISAVFLPGAHLDDVLYVVRNTADTRTFTRRTSLSHEWYSGQKQKTHSRFAC
;
A
#
# COMPACT_ATOMS: atom_id res chain seq x y z
N MET A 1 64.08 40.78 1.73
CA MET A 1 64.38 42.02 2.48
C MET A 1 63.08 42.84 2.54
N ARG A 2 62.49 43.36 3.63
CA ARG A 2 62.72 43.52 5.09
C ARG A 2 61.30 43.49 5.74
N ARG A 3 60.99 42.62 6.74
CA ARG A 3 60.69 42.92 8.18
C ARG A 3 60.37 44.41 8.49
N LYS A 4 59.34 44.84 9.25
CA LYS A 4 58.81 44.43 10.59
C LYS A 4 57.34 44.98 10.76
N ARG A 5 56.36 44.24 11.29
CA ARG A 5 55.88 44.12 12.71
C ARG A 5 55.54 45.44 13.42
N LEU A 6 54.26 45.64 13.80
CA LEU A 6 53.69 46.16 15.08
C LEU A 6 52.14 46.25 14.92
N GLU A 7 51.40 45.39 15.63
CA GLU A 7 50.57 45.68 16.83
C GLU A 7 49.20 46.32 16.52
N ILE A 8 48.13 45.53 16.57
CA ILE A 8 47.18 45.40 17.70
C ILE A 8 46.56 46.75 18.06
N GLU A 9 45.33 46.98 17.61
CA GLU A 9 44.28 47.49 18.49
C GLU A 9 42.97 46.82 18.09
N MET A 10 42.63 45.84 18.89
CA MET A 10 41.43 45.03 18.85
C MET A 10 40.27 45.90 19.36
N ARG A 11 39.74 46.77 18.50
CA ARG A 11 38.47 47.44 18.78
C ARG A 11 37.34 46.45 18.56
N LEU A 12 37.11 45.61 19.57
CA LEU A 12 35.87 44.85 19.73
C LEU A 12 34.71 45.84 19.73
N ASP A 13 34.07 46.03 18.57
CA ASP A 13 32.79 46.70 18.50
C ASP A 13 31.79 45.84 19.25
N ARG A 14 31.55 46.24 20.50
CA ARG A 14 30.51 45.74 21.40
C ARG A 14 29.15 46.19 20.86
N ARG A 15 28.81 45.76 19.64
CA ARG A 15 27.44 45.80 19.15
C ARG A 15 26.83 44.45 19.46
N GLN A 16 26.36 44.32 20.70
CA GLN A 16 25.38 43.31 21.09
C GLN A 16 24.32 43.23 19.98
N ARG A 17 24.32 42.13 19.22
CA ARG A 17 23.10 41.67 18.58
C ARG A 17 22.17 41.28 19.71
N THR A 18 21.37 42.22 20.17
CA THR A 18 20.15 41.91 20.91
C THR A 18 19.31 41.06 19.99
N PHE A 19 19.26 39.76 20.27
CA PHE A 19 18.27 38.87 19.70
C PHE A 19 16.93 39.30 20.30
N VAL A 20 16.32 40.32 19.71
CA VAL A 20 14.93 40.67 19.98
C VAL A 20 14.12 39.57 19.33
N SER A 21 13.82 38.54 20.12
CA SER A 21 12.70 37.67 19.82
C SER A 21 11.51 38.60 19.55
N PRO A 22 10.78 38.49 18.43
CA PRO A 22 9.52 39.19 18.32
C PRO A 22 8.60 38.52 19.33
N VAL A 23 8.55 39.08 20.54
CA VAL A 23 7.42 38.88 21.43
C VAL A 23 6.26 39.52 20.70
N LEU A 24 5.61 38.72 19.85
CA LEU A 24 4.32 39.06 19.24
C LEU A 24 3.49 39.78 20.29
N SER A 25 3.02 40.98 19.96
CA SER A 25 2.27 41.81 20.89
C SER A 25 1.00 41.07 21.32
N ARG A 26 0.49 41.34 22.54
CA ARG A 26 -0.75 40.72 23.06
C ARG A 26 -1.93 40.72 22.07
N PRO A 27 -2.21 41.79 21.28
CA PRO A 27 -3.29 41.75 20.28
C PRO A 27 -2.97 40.86 19.06
N GLU A 28 -1.71 40.78 18.62
CA GLU A 28 -1.30 39.88 17.54
C GLU A 28 -1.40 38.42 17.96
N ARG A 29 -0.99 38.09 19.20
CA ARG A 29 -1.18 36.74 19.77
C ARG A 29 -2.65 36.34 19.81
N ARG A 30 -3.56 37.26 20.15
CA ARG A 30 -5.01 37.01 20.15
C ARG A 30 -5.55 36.77 18.74
N ARG A 31 -5.04 37.50 17.73
CA ARG A 31 -5.40 37.30 16.31
C ARG A 31 -4.90 35.95 15.79
N PHE A 32 -3.65 35.58 16.08
CA PHE A 32 -3.08 34.29 15.69
C PHE A 32 -3.76 33.12 16.41
N LEU A 33 -4.06 33.24 17.71
CA LEU A 33 -4.79 32.23 18.44
C LEU A 33 -6.22 32.06 17.91
N GLY A 34 -6.91 33.16 17.58
CA GLY A 34 -8.23 33.13 16.97
C GLY A 34 -8.23 32.46 15.60
N ALA A 35 -7.30 32.85 14.72
CA ALA A 35 -7.16 32.22 13.40
C ALA A 35 -6.80 30.72 13.50
N PHE A 36 -5.93 30.36 14.44
CA PHE A 36 -5.55 28.97 14.71
C PHE A 36 -6.74 28.16 15.23
N LEU A 37 -7.54 28.72 16.15
CA LEU A 37 -8.74 28.05 16.67
C LEU A 37 -9.79 27.87 15.57
N VAL A 38 -10.00 28.86 14.70
CA VAL A 38 -10.91 28.75 13.56
C VAL A 38 -10.42 27.68 12.57
N ALA A 39 -9.12 27.69 12.22
CA ALA A 39 -8.54 26.67 11.36
C ALA A 39 -8.65 25.26 11.95
N ALA A 40 -8.38 25.10 13.25
CA ALA A 40 -8.53 23.84 13.96
C ALA A 40 -10.00 23.36 13.98
N LEU A 41 -10.96 24.27 14.19
CA LEU A 41 -12.40 23.98 14.12
C LEU A 41 -12.83 23.55 12.71
N LEU A 42 -12.32 24.19 11.66
CA LEU A 42 -12.61 23.83 10.28
C LEU A 42 -12.04 22.45 9.92
N ILE A 43 -10.82 22.14 10.37
CA ILE A 43 -10.19 20.82 10.17
C ILE A 43 -10.97 19.73 10.92
N LEU A 44 -11.34 19.97 12.18
CA LEU A 44 -12.12 19.02 12.98
C LEU A 44 -13.53 18.79 12.41
N ALA A 45 -14.20 19.85 11.94
CA ALA A 45 -15.49 19.76 11.28
C ALA A 45 -15.43 18.99 9.94
N GLY A 46 -14.32 19.13 9.20
CA GLY A 46 -14.06 18.34 7.99
C GLY A 46 -13.83 16.85 8.30
N ALA A 47 -13.08 16.55 9.37
CA ALA A 47 -12.82 15.18 9.81
C ALA A 47 -14.11 14.44 10.26
N LEU A 48 -15.05 15.14 10.90
CA LEU A 48 -16.35 14.58 11.30
C LEU A 48 -17.26 14.20 10.12
N LYS A 49 -17.04 14.79 8.93
CA LYS A 49 -17.80 14.48 7.70
C LYS A 49 -17.21 13.33 6.89
N SER A 50 -16.02 12.87 7.24
CA SER A 50 -15.40 11.67 6.67
C SER A 50 -16.07 10.42 7.26
N LYS A 51 -17.31 10.13 6.86
CA LYS A 51 -17.83 8.77 6.99
C LYS A 51 -17.28 7.96 5.82
N GLY A 52 -16.75 6.76 6.09
CA GLY A 52 -16.53 5.78 5.04
C GLY A 52 -17.83 5.60 4.25
N ALA A 53 -17.75 5.28 2.96
CA ALA A 53 -18.95 4.98 2.17
C ALA A 53 -19.63 3.75 2.77
N GLU A 54 -20.63 3.98 3.62
CA GLU A 54 -21.51 2.94 4.12
C GLU A 54 -22.25 2.38 2.91
N LEU A 55 -22.15 1.07 2.67
CA LEU A 55 -22.85 0.45 1.56
C LEU A 55 -24.35 0.60 1.76
N SER A 56 -25.08 1.00 0.72
CA SER A 56 -26.53 1.11 0.83
C SER A 56 -27.16 -0.28 1.03
N PRO A 57 -28.34 -0.39 1.65
CA PRO A 57 -29.05 -1.67 1.77
C PRO A 57 -29.27 -2.35 0.42
N GLU A 58 -29.51 -1.59 -0.64
CA GLU A 58 -29.63 -2.09 -2.02
C GLU A 58 -28.30 -2.63 -2.55
N THR A 59 -27.18 -1.96 -2.23
CA THR A 59 -25.83 -2.40 -2.57
C THR A 59 -25.51 -3.74 -1.88
N LEU A 60 -25.82 -3.85 -0.59
CA LEU A 60 -25.62 -5.07 0.19
C LEU A 60 -26.43 -6.24 -0.35
N LYS A 61 -27.72 -6.02 -0.64
CA LYS A 61 -28.58 -7.05 -1.23
C LYS A 61 -28.05 -7.52 -2.59
N ALA A 62 -27.59 -6.59 -3.43
CA ALA A 62 -27.01 -6.92 -4.74
C ALA A 62 -25.69 -7.69 -4.60
N TRP A 63 -24.84 -7.29 -3.64
CA TRP A 63 -23.62 -8.00 -3.29
C TRP A 63 -23.89 -9.44 -2.84
N ASP A 64 -24.83 -9.64 -1.92
CA ASP A 64 -25.16 -10.98 -1.40
C ASP A 64 -25.66 -11.90 -2.51
N ALA A 65 -26.55 -11.41 -3.37
CA ALA A 65 -27.03 -12.16 -4.53
C ALA A 65 -25.89 -12.49 -5.51
N TYR A 66 -24.96 -11.55 -5.72
CA TYR A 66 -23.78 -11.77 -6.54
C TYR A 66 -22.90 -12.88 -5.96
N VAL A 67 -22.57 -12.82 -4.67
CA VAL A 67 -21.74 -13.82 -3.97
C VAL A 67 -22.39 -15.20 -4.01
N GLN A 68 -23.70 -15.30 -3.76
CA GLN A 68 -24.43 -16.57 -3.86
C GLN A 68 -24.31 -17.19 -5.26
N THR A 69 -24.46 -16.36 -6.30
CA THR A 69 -24.30 -16.79 -7.70
C THR A 69 -22.87 -17.27 -7.98
N GLN A 70 -21.85 -16.56 -7.51
CA GLN A 70 -20.46 -16.97 -7.72
C GLN A 70 -20.11 -18.24 -6.94
N ASN A 71 -20.61 -18.40 -5.72
CA ASN A 71 -20.40 -19.62 -4.92
C ASN A 71 -21.00 -20.85 -5.59
N ALA A 72 -22.17 -20.72 -6.20
CA ALA A 72 -22.78 -21.80 -6.99
C ALA A 72 -21.88 -22.20 -8.18
N ARG A 73 -21.32 -21.22 -8.90
CA ARG A 73 -20.37 -21.47 -10.00
C ARG A 73 -19.09 -22.15 -9.53
N VAL A 74 -18.56 -21.78 -8.36
CA VAL A 74 -17.39 -22.46 -7.78
C VAL A 74 -17.69 -23.94 -7.50
N ALA A 75 -18.89 -24.25 -7.01
CA ALA A 75 -19.31 -25.64 -6.82
C ALA A 75 -19.36 -26.41 -8.16
N GLU A 76 -19.84 -25.77 -9.24
CA GLU A 76 -19.81 -26.36 -10.59
C GLU A 76 -18.38 -26.58 -11.09
N TYR A 77 -17.47 -25.62 -10.88
CA TYR A 77 -16.06 -25.78 -11.26
C TYR A 77 -15.38 -26.94 -10.55
N SER A 78 -15.79 -27.27 -9.32
CA SER A 78 -15.19 -28.34 -8.53
C SER A 78 -15.26 -29.73 -9.15
N ILE A 79 -16.21 -29.92 -10.06
CA ILE A 79 -16.41 -31.17 -10.81
C ILE A 79 -16.00 -31.06 -12.29
N ALA A 80 -15.61 -29.87 -12.75
CA ALA A 80 -15.22 -29.64 -14.13
C ALA A 80 -13.81 -30.18 -14.43
N THR A 81 -13.55 -30.52 -15.70
CA THR A 81 -12.21 -30.93 -16.18
C THR A 81 -11.79 -30.04 -17.35
N PRO A 82 -10.67 -29.31 -17.27
CA PRO A 82 -9.75 -29.21 -16.13
C PRO A 82 -10.39 -28.46 -14.94
N PHE A 83 -10.10 -28.94 -13.72
CA PHE A 83 -10.59 -28.34 -12.47
C PHE A 83 -9.97 -26.97 -12.24
N LEU A 84 -8.65 -26.86 -12.37
CA LEU A 84 -7.96 -25.59 -12.13
C LEU A 84 -8.12 -24.66 -13.32
N TRP A 85 -8.49 -23.41 -13.05
CA TRP A 85 -8.49 -22.34 -14.05
C TRP A 85 -7.11 -22.18 -14.71
N SER A 86 -6.00 -22.42 -13.99
CA SER A 86 -4.64 -22.42 -14.56
C SER A 86 -4.50 -23.37 -15.74
N ASP A 87 -5.07 -24.56 -15.62
CA ASP A 87 -4.84 -25.69 -16.53
C ASP A 87 -5.67 -25.57 -17.81
N GLN A 88 -6.64 -24.65 -17.83
CA GLN A 88 -7.44 -24.30 -19.00
C GLN A 88 -6.66 -23.49 -20.04
N SER A 89 -5.42 -23.06 -19.75
CA SER A 89 -4.58 -22.30 -20.67
C SER A 89 -3.11 -22.72 -20.53
N PRO A 90 -2.49 -23.30 -21.59
CA PRO A 90 -1.08 -23.68 -21.57
C PRO A 90 -0.13 -22.51 -21.30
N ASP A 91 -0.44 -21.31 -21.83
CA ASP A 91 0.32 -20.08 -21.55
C ASP A 91 0.32 -19.76 -20.05
N ARG A 92 -0.87 -19.75 -19.45
CA ARG A 92 -1.05 -19.47 -18.03
C ARG A 92 -0.32 -20.48 -17.16
N LEU A 93 -0.42 -21.76 -17.48
CA LEU A 93 0.29 -22.83 -16.79
C LEU A 93 1.81 -22.68 -16.92
N GLY A 94 2.31 -22.36 -18.12
CA GLY A 94 3.73 -22.11 -18.35
C GLY A 94 4.27 -20.94 -17.51
N ARG A 95 3.51 -19.84 -17.42
CA ARG A 95 3.84 -18.69 -16.58
C ARG A 95 3.92 -19.06 -15.10
N LEU A 96 2.97 -19.84 -14.60
CA LEU A 96 3.00 -20.34 -13.22
C LEU A 96 4.25 -21.19 -12.94
N HIS A 97 4.62 -22.09 -13.84
CA HIS A 97 5.83 -22.90 -13.70
C HIS A 97 7.11 -22.06 -13.73
N ASN A 98 7.10 -20.90 -14.39
CA ASN A 98 8.20 -19.94 -14.38
C ASN A 98 8.23 -19.06 -13.11
N GLY A 99 7.29 -19.25 -12.19
CA GLY A 99 7.20 -18.53 -10.93
C GLY A 99 6.39 -17.22 -10.99
N ASP A 100 5.64 -16.97 -12.07
CA ASP A 100 4.74 -15.83 -12.14
C ASP A 100 3.52 -16.02 -11.22
N ILE A 101 2.98 -14.90 -10.74
CA ILE A 101 1.61 -14.84 -10.22
C ILE A 101 0.72 -14.37 -11.38
N VAL A 102 -0.28 -15.16 -11.73
CA VAL A 102 -1.21 -14.84 -12.81
C VAL A 102 -2.55 -14.40 -12.22
N VAL A 103 -3.09 -13.29 -12.72
CA VAL A 103 -4.36 -12.70 -12.27
C VAL A 103 -5.17 -12.32 -13.50
N ALA A 104 -6.47 -12.58 -13.47
CA ALA A 104 -7.38 -12.17 -14.53
C ALA A 104 -8.72 -11.67 -13.95
N PRO A 105 -9.38 -10.73 -14.64
CA PRO A 105 -10.77 -10.38 -14.32
C PRO A 105 -11.71 -11.55 -14.64
N LEU A 106 -12.80 -11.69 -13.88
CA LEU A 106 -13.88 -12.62 -14.17
C LEU A 106 -15.18 -11.88 -14.54
N GLY A 107 -15.81 -12.33 -15.63
CA GLY A 107 -17.04 -11.75 -16.15
C GLY A 107 -16.92 -10.26 -16.48
N ASP A 108 -18.05 -9.56 -16.41
CA ASP A 108 -18.08 -8.11 -16.50
C ASP A 108 -17.35 -7.51 -15.29
N ASN A 109 -16.22 -6.85 -15.53
CA ASN A 109 -15.38 -6.33 -14.47
C ASN A 109 -14.95 -4.87 -14.75
N PRO A 110 -15.38 -3.89 -13.93
CA PRO A 110 -16.20 -4.05 -12.73
C PRO A 110 -17.66 -4.35 -13.04
N HIS A 111 -18.26 -5.24 -12.23
CA HIS A 111 -19.70 -5.49 -12.25
C HIS A 111 -20.40 -4.37 -11.47
N ARG A 112 -21.33 -3.66 -12.12
CA ARG A 112 -22.03 -2.54 -11.49
C ARG A 112 -23.18 -3.04 -10.62
N VAL A 113 -23.27 -2.53 -9.41
CA VAL A 113 -24.43 -2.69 -8.51
C VAL A 113 -24.97 -1.30 -8.14
N PRO A 114 -26.18 -1.18 -7.56
CA PRO A 114 -26.67 0.11 -7.07
C PRO A 114 -25.60 0.76 -6.19
N GLN A 115 -25.20 1.99 -6.55
CA GLN A 115 -24.24 2.80 -5.79
C GLN A 115 -22.88 2.13 -5.52
N GLY A 116 -22.51 1.09 -6.28
CA GLY A 116 -21.29 0.32 -6.02
C GLY A 116 -20.72 -0.40 -7.25
N LEU A 117 -19.49 -0.90 -7.09
CA LEU A 117 -18.75 -1.65 -8.09
C LEU A 117 -18.19 -2.92 -7.44
N ILE A 118 -18.37 -4.04 -8.11
CA ILE A 118 -17.79 -5.33 -7.71
C ILE A 118 -16.63 -5.63 -8.64
N HIS A 119 -15.42 -5.73 -8.05
CA HIS A 119 -14.22 -6.15 -8.75
C HIS A 119 -13.99 -7.63 -8.55
N HIS A 120 -14.29 -8.44 -9.57
CA HIS A 120 -14.13 -9.89 -9.50
C HIS A 120 -12.90 -10.32 -10.29
N TRP A 121 -11.98 -10.98 -9.60
CA TRP A 121 -10.74 -11.49 -10.16
C TRP A 121 -10.49 -12.92 -9.70
N ILE A 122 -9.77 -13.66 -10.53
CA ILE A 122 -9.23 -14.98 -10.22
C ILE A 122 -7.71 -14.93 -10.37
N SER A 123 -7.01 -15.63 -9.48
CA SER A 123 -5.55 -15.72 -9.52
C SER A 123 -5.06 -17.12 -9.29
N ALA A 124 -3.87 -17.42 -9.80
CA ALA A 124 -3.12 -18.61 -9.45
C ALA A 124 -1.67 -18.25 -9.15
N VAL A 125 -1.07 -19.04 -8.27
CA VAL A 125 0.37 -18.99 -7.93
C VAL A 125 0.85 -20.43 -7.73
N PHE A 126 2.03 -20.74 -8.24
CA PHE A 126 2.69 -22.01 -7.97
C PHE A 126 3.70 -21.83 -6.83
N LEU A 127 3.54 -22.59 -5.74
CA LEU A 127 4.38 -22.50 -4.55
C LEU A 127 5.27 -23.75 -4.46
N PRO A 128 6.49 -23.73 -5.02
CA PRO A 128 7.37 -24.89 -4.99
C PRO A 128 7.76 -25.22 -3.55
N GLY A 129 7.63 -26.50 -3.18
CA GLY A 129 8.00 -26.99 -1.85
C GLY A 129 7.00 -26.69 -0.72
N ALA A 130 5.84 -26.11 -1.01
CA ALA A 130 4.76 -25.95 -0.05
C ALA A 130 3.78 -27.14 -0.13
N HIS A 131 3.39 -27.69 1.02
CA HIS A 131 2.32 -28.68 1.09
C HIS A 131 0.96 -27.98 1.27
N LEU A 132 -0.12 -28.66 0.85
CA LEU A 132 -1.47 -28.12 0.97
C LEU A 132 -1.82 -27.78 2.43
N ASP A 133 -1.38 -28.60 3.39
CA ASP A 133 -1.63 -28.37 4.81
C ASP A 133 -0.96 -27.09 5.33
N ASP A 134 0.25 -26.77 4.85
CA ASP A 134 0.95 -25.52 5.18
C ASP A 134 0.13 -24.31 4.71
N VAL A 135 -0.39 -24.39 3.47
CA VAL A 135 -1.20 -23.33 2.87
C VAL A 135 -2.54 -23.18 3.61
N LEU A 136 -3.24 -24.29 3.89
CA LEU A 136 -4.51 -24.27 4.58
C LEU A 136 -4.38 -23.79 6.04
N TYR A 137 -3.28 -24.13 6.72
CA TYR A 137 -2.98 -23.62 8.04
C TYR A 137 -2.92 -22.10 8.05
N VAL A 138 -2.20 -21.50 7.09
CA VAL A 138 -2.09 -20.03 6.96
C VAL A 138 -3.42 -19.39 6.59
N VAL A 139 -4.13 -19.93 5.59
CA VAL A 139 -5.37 -19.34 5.08
C VAL A 139 -6.50 -19.38 6.12
N ARG A 140 -6.58 -20.45 6.92
CA ARG A 140 -7.65 -20.61 7.92
C ARG A 140 -7.35 -19.90 9.23
N ASN A 141 -6.08 -19.60 9.52
CA ASN A 141 -5.66 -18.96 10.76
C ASN A 141 -5.28 -17.49 10.54
N THR A 142 -6.24 -16.71 10.04
CA THR A 142 -6.05 -15.32 9.58
C THR A 142 -5.68 -14.32 10.67
N ALA A 143 -5.76 -14.70 11.96
CA ALA A 143 -5.32 -13.88 13.10
C ALA A 143 -3.79 -13.70 13.19
N ASP A 144 -3.00 -14.50 12.44
CA ASP A 144 -1.52 -14.45 12.42
C ASP A 144 -0.94 -14.04 11.03
N THR A 145 -1.68 -13.24 10.26
CA THR A 145 -1.24 -12.79 8.91
C THR A 145 -0.04 -11.83 8.92
N ARG A 146 0.29 -11.23 10.08
CA ARG A 146 1.47 -10.36 10.23
C ARG A 146 2.79 -11.13 10.14
N THR A 147 2.83 -12.40 10.52
CA THR A 147 4.08 -13.19 10.52
C THR A 147 4.43 -13.71 9.12
N PHE A 148 3.44 -14.00 8.27
CA PHE A 148 3.68 -14.42 6.89
C PHE A 148 4.30 -13.31 6.03
N THR A 149 3.77 -12.07 6.12
CA THR A 149 4.29 -10.90 5.38
C THR A 149 5.77 -10.63 5.70
N ARG A 150 6.21 -10.96 6.93
CA ARG A 150 7.61 -10.82 7.34
C ARG A 150 8.50 -11.94 6.81
N ARG A 151 7.98 -13.17 6.67
CA ARG A 151 8.75 -14.32 6.17
C ARG A 151 8.98 -14.27 4.66
N THR A 152 8.02 -13.76 3.88
CA THR A 152 8.19 -13.55 2.42
C THR A 152 9.08 -12.36 2.07
N SER A 153 9.25 -11.37 2.96
CA SER A 153 10.24 -10.30 2.73
C SER A 153 11.67 -10.83 2.67
N LEU A 154 11.99 -11.87 3.47
CA LEU A 154 13.28 -12.55 3.43
C LEU A 154 13.46 -13.37 2.15
N SER A 155 12.39 -13.88 1.52
CA SER A 155 12.49 -14.60 0.23
C SER A 155 12.49 -13.67 -1.00
N HIS A 156 11.86 -12.49 -0.93
CA HIS A 156 12.01 -11.45 -1.96
C HIS A 156 13.45 -10.92 -2.04
N GLU A 157 14.17 -10.90 -0.91
CA GLU A 157 15.61 -10.60 -0.88
C GLU A 157 16.42 -11.66 -1.67
N TRP A 158 16.09 -12.95 -1.52
CA TRP A 158 16.63 -14.04 -2.35
C TRP A 158 16.30 -13.91 -3.85
N TYR A 159 15.08 -13.50 -4.21
CA TYR A 159 14.66 -13.32 -5.61
C TYR A 159 15.33 -12.10 -6.28
N SER A 160 15.52 -11.00 -5.54
CA SER A 160 16.22 -9.80 -6.04
C SER A 160 17.72 -10.04 -6.24
N GLY A 161 18.36 -10.84 -5.39
CA GLY A 161 19.78 -11.19 -5.48
C GLY A 161 20.15 -12.08 -6.67
N GLN A 162 19.18 -12.82 -7.23
CA GLN A 162 19.36 -13.62 -8.45
C GLN A 162 19.30 -12.77 -9.73
N LYS A 163 18.41 -11.76 -9.80
CA LYS A 163 18.32 -10.87 -10.98
C LYS A 163 19.53 -9.94 -11.14
N GLN A 164 20.23 -9.58 -10.06
CA GLN A 164 21.43 -8.74 -10.16
C GLN A 164 22.67 -9.48 -10.70
N LYS A 165 22.73 -10.82 -10.62
CA LYS A 165 23.89 -11.59 -11.12
C LYS A 165 23.86 -11.87 -12.63
N THR A 166 22.76 -11.62 -13.32
CA THR A 166 22.59 -12.00 -14.74
C THR A 166 22.59 -10.84 -15.74
N HIS A 167 22.74 -9.59 -15.31
CA HIS A 167 22.89 -8.44 -16.22
C HIS A 167 24.26 -7.78 -16.07
N SER A 168 25.31 -8.51 -16.48
CA SER A 168 26.58 -7.90 -16.89
C SER A 168 27.12 -8.65 -18.09
N ARG A 169 26.45 -8.43 -19.22
CA ARG A 169 26.91 -8.56 -20.60
C ARG A 169 25.69 -8.28 -21.45
N PHE A 170 25.69 -7.12 -22.10
CA PHE A 170 25.28 -6.86 -23.48
C PHE A 170 25.20 -5.33 -23.60
N ALA A 171 26.35 -4.76 -23.97
CA ALA A 171 26.46 -3.44 -24.55
C ALA A 171 26.45 -3.61 -26.06
N CYS A 172 25.49 -2.99 -26.74
CA CYS A 172 25.58 -2.33 -28.03
C CYS A 172 24.28 -1.56 -28.23
#